data_AF-A0A7C2KCJ1-F1
#
_entry.id   AF-A0A7C2KCJ1-F1
#
_cell.length_a   1.000
_cell.length_b   1.000
_cell.length_c   1.000
_cell.angle_alpha   90.00
_cell.angle_beta   90.00
_cell.angle_gamma   90.00
#
_symmetry.space_group_name_H-M   'P 1'
#
loop_
_entity.id
_entity.type
_entity.pdbx_description
1 polymer ?
#
loop_
_entity_poly.entity_id
_entity_poly.type
_entity_poly.pdbx_seq_one_letter_code
_entity_poly.pdbx_strand_id
1 'polypeptide(L)'
;MKPGRSALMPLVAAALSAVACGGVTAGPTEPGAPPPTQGSAAAETVSPSGPTIAGTWLGSWTNDNGLGSGGFVLVATQKGKAFSGTIEVSGPTCVRQGTVQGLIDGTNVSWGVVAAERDVDFEGTLTGDSMSGAWSAIACGPPDRPANVVVTVTGTWEATRQE
;
A
#
# COMPACT_ATOMS: atom_id res chain seq x y z
N MET A 1 28.19 21.64 29.31
CA MET A 1 26.89 21.48 30.01
C MET A 1 26.07 22.75 29.80
N LYS A 2 24.93 22.65 29.11
CA LYS A 2 24.07 23.80 28.78
C LYS A 2 22.60 23.33 28.86
N PRO A 3 21.78 23.80 29.81
CA PRO A 3 20.38 23.39 29.90
C PRO A 3 19.53 24.28 28.96
N GLY A 4 18.85 23.65 28.00
CA GLY A 4 18.00 24.31 27.01
C GLY A 4 16.51 24.10 27.28
N ARG A 5 15.93 25.05 28.03
CA ARG A 5 14.53 25.52 28.11
C ARG A 5 13.42 24.57 27.58
N SER A 6 12.67 24.02 28.53
CA SER A 6 11.34 23.42 28.33
C SER A 6 10.34 24.45 27.79
N ALA A 7 9.65 24.12 26.70
CA ALA A 7 8.46 24.81 26.24
C ALA A 7 7.21 24.07 26.71
N LEU A 8 6.41 24.71 27.54
CA LEU A 8 5.03 24.30 27.85
C LEU A 8 4.16 24.62 26.64
N MET A 9 3.49 23.61 26.06
CA MET A 9 2.45 23.78 25.06
C MET A 9 1.07 23.45 25.66
N PRO A 10 0.02 24.20 25.31
CA PRO A 10 -1.29 24.08 25.91
C PRO A 10 -2.10 22.89 25.36
N LEU A 11 -2.87 22.31 26.26
CA LEU A 11 -3.85 21.24 26.08
C LEU A 11 -5.05 21.77 25.28
N VAL A 12 -5.30 21.22 24.09
CA VAL A 12 -6.54 21.48 23.32
C VAL A 12 -7.46 20.28 23.49
N ALA A 13 -8.60 20.51 24.15
CA ALA A 13 -9.68 19.54 24.29
C ALA A 13 -10.51 19.50 22.99
N ALA A 14 -10.63 18.34 22.36
CA ALA A 14 -11.51 18.12 21.22
C ALA A 14 -12.79 17.40 21.68
N ALA A 15 -13.94 17.98 21.33
CA ALA A 15 -15.27 17.51 21.69
C ALA A 15 -15.67 16.26 20.89
N LEU A 16 -16.31 15.30 21.58
CA LEU A 16 -16.96 14.14 20.97
C LEU A 16 -18.26 14.56 20.29
N SER A 17 -18.43 14.19 19.02
CA SER A 17 -19.72 14.20 18.34
C SER A 17 -20.16 12.75 18.09
N ALA A 18 -21.21 12.34 18.80
CA ALA A 18 -21.89 11.05 18.61
C ALA A 18 -22.84 11.16 17.40
N VAL A 19 -22.70 10.28 16.41
CA VAL A 19 -23.66 10.14 15.30
C VAL A 19 -24.54 8.92 15.56
N ALA A 20 -25.84 9.17 15.45
CA ALA A 20 -26.93 8.31 15.85
C ALA A 20 -27.14 7.09 14.94
N CYS A 21 -27.60 6.00 15.56
CA CYS A 21 -28.11 4.78 14.92
C CYS A 21 -29.36 5.08 14.09
N GLY A 22 -29.30 4.84 12.77
CA GLY A 22 -30.46 4.74 11.90
C GLY A 22 -30.75 3.27 11.62
N GLY A 23 -31.78 2.70 12.26
CA GLY A 23 -32.31 1.38 11.95
C GLY A 23 -33.06 1.41 10.62
N VAL A 24 -32.80 0.42 9.77
CA VAL A 24 -33.53 0.25 8.51
C VAL A 24 -34.35 -1.04 8.57
N THR A 25 -35.65 -0.83 8.47
CA THR A 25 -36.76 -1.79 8.46
C THR A 25 -36.64 -2.81 7.32
N ALA A 26 -36.78 -4.10 7.66
CA ALA A 26 -36.94 -5.19 6.70
C ALA A 26 -38.35 -5.15 6.07
N GLY A 27 -38.41 -5.08 4.74
CA GLY A 27 -39.64 -5.22 3.95
C GLY A 27 -39.93 -6.68 3.55
N PRO A 28 -41.17 -7.00 3.15
CA PRO A 28 -41.64 -8.37 2.92
C PRO A 28 -41.18 -8.93 1.57
N THR A 29 -40.93 -10.24 1.56
CA THR A 29 -40.58 -11.06 0.40
C THR A 29 -41.77 -11.21 -0.56
N GLU A 30 -41.61 -10.73 -1.79
CA GLU A 30 -42.52 -11.00 -2.91
C GLU A 30 -41.97 -12.17 -3.75
N PRO A 31 -42.75 -13.25 -4.00
CA PRO A 31 -42.37 -14.32 -4.91
C PRO A 31 -42.67 -13.92 -6.37
N GLY A 32 -41.64 -13.44 -7.08
CA GLY A 32 -41.77 -12.94 -8.46
C GLY A 32 -40.77 -13.54 -9.44
N ALA A 33 -41.28 -14.40 -10.32
CA ALA A 33 -40.83 -14.77 -11.68
C ALA A 33 -39.51 -15.56 -11.88
N PRO A 34 -39.48 -16.52 -12.84
CA PRO A 34 -38.26 -17.22 -13.26
C PRO A 34 -37.29 -16.27 -14.01
N PRO A 35 -35.97 -16.44 -13.84
CA PRO A 35 -34.98 -15.57 -14.45
C PRO A 35 -34.89 -15.78 -15.98
N PRO A 36 -34.66 -14.71 -16.77
CA PRO A 36 -34.32 -14.86 -18.17
C PRO A 36 -32.95 -15.53 -18.32
N THR A 37 -32.86 -16.47 -19.26
CA THR A 37 -31.64 -17.13 -19.71
C THR A 37 -30.60 -16.07 -20.12
N GLN A 38 -29.63 -15.81 -19.26
CA GLN A 38 -28.49 -14.95 -19.55
C GLN A 38 -27.68 -15.60 -20.67
N GLY A 39 -27.71 -14.97 -21.86
CA GLY A 39 -26.78 -15.27 -22.93
C GLY A 39 -25.36 -15.14 -22.39
N SER A 40 -24.59 -16.23 -22.54
CA SER A 40 -23.15 -16.28 -22.31
C SER A 40 -22.51 -15.30 -23.29
N ALA A 41 -22.39 -14.04 -22.87
CA ALA A 41 -21.60 -13.05 -23.58
C ALA A 41 -20.16 -13.55 -23.53
N ALA A 42 -19.63 -13.95 -24.68
CA ALA A 42 -18.22 -14.25 -24.86
C ALA A 42 -17.43 -13.06 -24.30
N ALA A 43 -16.65 -13.29 -23.25
CA ALA A 43 -15.81 -12.28 -22.67
C ALA A 43 -14.86 -11.78 -23.76
N GLU A 44 -15.12 -10.56 -24.26
CA GLU A 44 -14.19 -9.89 -25.16
C GLU A 44 -12.87 -9.78 -24.41
N THR A 45 -11.87 -10.52 -24.91
CA THR A 45 -10.52 -10.49 -24.40
C THR A 45 -9.91 -9.18 -24.88
N VAL A 46 -10.24 -8.09 -24.18
CA VAL A 46 -9.57 -6.81 -24.37
C VAL A 46 -8.15 -7.01 -23.86
N SER A 47 -7.22 -7.26 -24.78
CA SER A 47 -5.80 -7.25 -24.45
C SER A 47 -5.45 -5.87 -23.89
N PRO A 48 -5.07 -5.76 -22.60
CA PRO A 48 -4.69 -4.48 -22.04
C PRO A 48 -3.38 -4.06 -22.72
N SER A 49 -3.45 -3.05 -23.60
CA SER A 49 -2.29 -2.43 -24.25
C SER A 49 -1.50 -1.50 -23.30
N GLY A 50 -1.56 -1.78 -21.99
CA GLY A 50 -0.87 -1.03 -20.94
C GLY A 50 0.46 -1.66 -20.54
N PRO A 51 1.31 -0.92 -19.80
CA PRO A 51 2.52 -1.50 -19.23
C PRO A 51 2.15 -2.63 -18.26
N THR A 52 2.87 -3.74 -18.38
CA THR A 52 2.75 -4.88 -17.47
C THR A 52 3.71 -4.71 -16.30
N ILE A 53 3.34 -5.12 -15.09
CA ILE A 53 4.25 -5.24 -13.93
C ILE A 53 4.67 -6.68 -13.67
N ALA A 54 4.07 -7.65 -14.37
CA ALA A 54 4.37 -9.06 -14.13
C ALA A 54 5.86 -9.36 -14.35
N GLY A 55 6.47 -10.10 -13.43
CA GLY A 55 7.88 -10.47 -13.47
C GLY A 55 8.60 -10.27 -12.15
N THR A 56 9.93 -10.38 -12.21
CA THR A 56 10.83 -10.16 -11.08
C THR A 56 11.47 -8.79 -11.20
N TRP A 57 11.51 -8.06 -10.09
CA TRP A 57 12.04 -6.70 -10.02
C TRP A 57 13.12 -6.63 -8.95
N LEU A 58 14.22 -5.97 -9.28
CA LEU A 58 15.25 -5.59 -8.33
C LEU A 58 15.18 -4.09 -8.10
N GLY A 59 15.09 -3.67 -6.85
CA GLY A 59 15.00 -2.27 -6.52
C GLY A 59 15.85 -1.84 -5.34
N SER A 60 15.92 -0.54 -5.17
CA SER A 60 16.57 0.14 -4.06
C SER A 60 15.63 1.15 -3.42
N TRP A 61 15.82 1.42 -2.14
CA TRP A 61 15.04 2.40 -1.38
C TRP A 61 15.97 3.24 -0.52
N THR A 62 15.55 4.48 -0.25
CA THR A 62 16.25 5.42 0.65
C THR A 62 15.23 6.19 1.47
N ASN A 63 15.50 6.41 2.76
CA ASN A 63 14.70 7.30 3.61
C ASN A 63 14.99 8.77 3.29
N ASP A 64 13.96 9.63 3.28
CA ASP A 64 14.13 11.08 3.05
C ASP A 64 15.00 11.76 4.12
N ASN A 65 14.98 11.22 5.33
CA ASN A 65 15.78 11.71 6.46
C ASN A 65 17.25 11.23 6.43
N GLY A 66 17.65 10.46 5.41
CA GLY A 66 19.00 9.92 5.26
C GLY A 66 19.39 8.85 6.28
N LEU A 67 18.46 8.36 7.10
CA LEU A 67 18.76 7.41 8.18
C LEU A 67 18.93 5.96 7.72
N GLY A 68 18.64 5.66 6.45
CA GLY A 68 18.73 4.30 5.96
C GLY A 68 18.48 4.20 4.46
N SER A 69 19.07 3.17 3.88
CA SER A 69 18.83 2.72 2.52
C SER A 69 19.01 1.21 2.44
N GLY A 70 18.46 0.61 1.40
CA GLY A 70 18.54 -0.83 1.17
C GLY A 70 18.08 -1.23 -0.21
N GLY A 71 17.92 -2.53 -0.41
CA GLY A 71 17.43 -3.13 -1.64
C GLY A 71 16.18 -3.97 -1.41
N PHE A 72 15.46 -4.30 -2.48
CA PHE A 72 14.37 -5.26 -2.44
C PHE A 72 14.29 -6.10 -3.71
N VAL A 73 13.68 -7.27 -3.59
CA VAL A 73 13.30 -8.16 -4.69
C VAL A 73 11.79 -8.33 -4.66
N LEU A 74 11.11 -7.97 -5.75
CA LEU A 74 9.66 -8.12 -5.90
C LEU A 74 9.36 -9.14 -7.00
N VAL A 75 8.53 -10.13 -6.69
CA VAL A 75 7.99 -11.07 -7.67
C VAL A 75 6.50 -10.80 -7.80
N ALA A 76 6.07 -10.29 -8.96
CA ALA A 76 4.71 -9.83 -9.19
C ALA A 76 4.00 -10.64 -10.29
N THR A 77 2.71 -10.89 -10.08
CA THR A 77 1.78 -11.45 -11.06
C THR A 77 0.63 -10.47 -11.25
N GLN A 78 0.26 -10.20 -12.51
CA GLN A 78 -0.77 -9.23 -12.85
C GLN A 78 -2.02 -9.90 -13.44
N LYS A 79 -3.20 -9.39 -13.06
CA LYS A 79 -4.50 -9.74 -13.62
C LYS A 79 -5.30 -8.47 -13.91
N GLY A 80 -5.30 -8.05 -15.18
CA GLY A 80 -5.91 -6.78 -15.58
C GLY A 80 -5.15 -5.60 -14.96
N LYS A 81 -5.86 -4.71 -14.26
CA LYS A 81 -5.25 -3.58 -13.54
C LYS A 81 -4.71 -3.94 -12.16
N ALA A 82 -5.11 -5.07 -11.59
CA ALA A 82 -4.65 -5.51 -10.28
C ALA A 82 -3.42 -6.40 -10.40
N PHE A 83 -2.53 -6.33 -9.41
CA PHE A 83 -1.41 -7.25 -9.28
C PHE A 83 -1.20 -7.68 -7.84
N SER A 84 -0.54 -8.83 -7.69
CA SER A 84 -0.19 -9.40 -6.39
C SER A 84 1.16 -10.09 -6.47
N GLY A 85 1.82 -10.26 -5.34
CA GLY A 85 3.17 -10.82 -5.33
C GLY A 85 3.75 -11.02 -3.95
N THR A 86 5.06 -11.23 -3.94
CA THR A 86 5.88 -11.32 -2.73
C THR A 86 7.07 -10.38 -2.85
N ILE A 87 7.49 -9.81 -1.73
CA ILE A 87 8.65 -8.94 -1.65
C ILE A 87 9.62 -9.44 -0.58
N GLU A 88 10.91 -9.33 -0.86
CA GLU A 88 11.99 -9.47 0.10
C GLU A 88 12.74 -8.15 0.20
N VAL A 89 13.00 -7.65 1.41
CA VAL A 89 13.59 -6.35 1.66
C VAL A 89 14.84 -6.48 2.53
N SER A 90 15.90 -5.84 2.07
CA SER A 90 17.21 -5.76 2.73
C SER A 90 17.48 -4.35 3.26
N GLY A 91 18.50 -4.20 4.09
CA GLY A 91 18.85 -2.92 4.75
C GLY A 91 18.30 -2.79 6.17
N PRO A 92 18.39 -1.59 6.78
CA PRO A 92 17.92 -1.31 8.14
C PRO A 92 16.41 -1.07 8.17
N THR A 93 15.64 -2.16 8.05
CA THR A 93 14.16 -2.15 8.06
C THR A 93 13.61 -3.25 8.98
N CYS A 94 12.40 -3.05 9.52
CA CYS A 94 11.66 -4.08 10.25
C CYS A 94 10.81 -4.97 9.34
N VAL A 95 10.50 -4.53 8.12
CA VAL A 95 9.82 -5.36 7.12
C VAL A 95 10.90 -6.07 6.30
N ARG A 96 11.03 -7.38 6.48
CA ARG A 96 12.01 -8.21 5.74
C ARG A 96 11.41 -8.94 4.56
N GLN A 97 10.13 -9.31 4.67
CA GLN A 97 9.39 -10.02 3.65
C GLN A 97 7.90 -9.74 3.82
N GLY A 98 7.12 -9.84 2.74
CA GLY A 98 5.68 -9.64 2.81
C GLY A 98 4.95 -10.02 1.53
N THR A 99 3.63 -10.01 1.60
CA THR A 99 2.77 -10.11 0.41
C THR A 99 2.50 -8.71 -0.13
N VAL A 100 2.52 -8.58 -1.45
CA VAL A 100 2.23 -7.33 -2.15
C VAL A 100 0.87 -7.41 -2.81
N GLN A 101 0.11 -6.33 -2.73
CA GLN A 101 -1.10 -6.11 -3.51
C GLN A 101 -1.08 -4.68 -4.06
N GLY A 102 -1.51 -4.50 -5.30
CA GLY A 102 -1.52 -3.18 -5.91
C GLY A 102 -2.37 -3.06 -7.15
N LEU A 103 -2.42 -1.84 -7.68
CA LEU A 103 -3.17 -1.43 -8.84
C LEU A 103 -2.26 -0.64 -9.80
N ILE A 104 -2.54 -0.78 -11.09
CA ILE A 104 -1.91 -0.03 -12.17
C ILE A 104 -2.99 0.72 -12.93
N ASP A 105 -2.81 2.02 -13.05
CA ASP A 105 -3.67 2.88 -13.87
C ASP A 105 -2.84 3.70 -14.85
N GLY A 106 -2.78 3.21 -16.09
CA GLY A 106 -1.87 3.76 -17.10
C GLY A 106 -0.41 3.52 -16.71
N THR A 107 0.34 4.61 -16.51
CA THR A 107 1.72 4.58 -16.02
C THR A 107 1.82 4.69 -14.50
N ASN A 108 0.74 4.99 -13.80
CA ASN A 108 0.77 5.13 -12.34
C ASN A 108 0.62 3.76 -11.68
N VAL A 109 1.42 3.52 -10.64
CA VAL A 109 1.38 2.30 -9.83
C VAL A 109 1.23 2.66 -8.36
N SER A 110 0.31 1.98 -7.68
CA SER A 110 0.11 2.09 -6.24
C SER A 110 0.03 0.69 -5.65
N TRP A 111 0.78 0.43 -4.59
CA TRP A 111 0.81 -0.88 -3.96
C TRP A 111 1.17 -0.81 -2.48
N GLY A 112 0.72 -1.83 -1.75
CA GLY A 112 1.01 -2.01 -0.34
C GLY A 112 1.78 -3.30 -0.10
N VAL A 113 2.65 -3.29 0.90
CA VAL A 113 3.22 -4.51 1.50
C VAL A 113 2.49 -4.78 2.79
N VAL A 114 1.94 -5.98 2.90
CA VAL A 114 1.39 -6.49 4.17
C VAL A 114 2.39 -7.47 4.75
N ALA A 115 2.99 -7.10 5.90
CA ALA A 115 3.96 -7.92 6.61
C ALA A 115 3.79 -7.81 8.12
N ALA A 116 3.28 -8.88 8.77
CA ALA A 116 3.24 -9.01 10.22
C ALA A 116 2.76 -7.73 10.96
N GLU A 117 1.58 -7.21 10.56
CA GLU A 117 0.93 -6.02 11.12
C GLU A 117 1.61 -4.67 10.81
N ARG A 118 2.55 -4.66 9.86
CA ARG A 118 3.13 -3.44 9.30
C ARG A 118 2.73 -3.31 7.84
N ASP A 119 2.05 -2.21 7.57
CA ASP A 119 1.71 -1.79 6.22
C ASP A 119 2.76 -0.78 5.74
N VAL A 120 3.21 -0.97 4.50
CA VAL A 120 4.06 -0.03 3.77
C VAL A 120 3.36 0.32 2.48
N ASP A 121 3.09 1.59 2.27
CA ASP A 121 2.42 2.10 1.07
C ASP A 121 3.47 2.62 0.08
N PHE A 122 3.31 2.26 -1.18
CA PHE A 122 4.16 2.67 -2.30
C PHE A 122 3.31 3.32 -3.37
N GLU A 123 3.79 4.44 -3.89
CA GLU A 123 3.24 5.12 -5.05
C GLU A 123 4.37 5.43 -6.02
N GLY A 124 4.11 5.28 -7.32
CA GLY A 124 5.14 5.53 -8.31
C GLY A 124 4.65 5.51 -9.74
N THR A 125 5.62 5.48 -10.64
CA THR A 125 5.40 5.40 -12.08
C THR A 125 6.14 4.20 -12.67
N LEU A 126 5.51 3.56 -13.64
CA LEU A 126 6.02 2.43 -14.40
C LEU A 126 6.26 2.88 -15.85
N THR A 127 7.51 2.80 -16.30
CA THR A 127 7.94 3.16 -17.65
C THR A 127 8.80 2.05 -18.23
N GLY A 128 8.22 1.23 -19.11
CA GLY A 128 8.90 0.06 -19.67
C GLY A 128 9.29 -0.95 -18.58
N ASP A 129 10.59 -1.22 -18.47
CA ASP A 129 11.17 -2.15 -17.49
C ASP A 129 11.73 -1.44 -16.25
N SER A 130 11.35 -0.17 -16.04
CA SER A 130 11.75 0.63 -14.88
C SER A 130 10.55 1.13 -14.11
N MET A 131 10.69 1.20 -12.78
CA MET A 131 9.73 1.82 -11.87
C MET A 131 10.46 2.75 -10.90
N SER A 132 9.79 3.81 -10.49
CA SER A 132 10.30 4.70 -9.43
C SER A 132 9.15 5.40 -8.73
N GLY A 133 9.39 5.83 -7.49
CA GLY A 133 8.35 6.49 -6.72
C GLY A 133 8.74 6.83 -5.29
N ALA A 134 7.70 7.07 -4.50
CA ALA A 134 7.78 7.32 -3.08
C ALA A 134 7.17 6.17 -2.29
N TRP A 135 7.57 6.04 -1.03
CA TRP A 135 6.98 5.09 -0.10
C TRP A 135 6.75 5.76 1.26
N SER A 136 5.83 5.21 2.04
CA SER A 136 5.57 5.60 3.41
C SER A 136 5.30 4.38 4.30
N ALA A 137 5.79 4.42 5.53
CA ALA A 137 5.61 3.35 6.51
C ALA A 137 5.53 3.91 7.93
N ILE A 138 5.00 3.12 8.85
CA ILE A 138 5.17 3.39 10.28
C ILE A 138 6.55 2.91 10.72
N ALA A 139 7.31 3.79 11.36
CA ALA A 139 8.64 3.52 11.86
C ALA A 139 8.64 2.30 12.79
N CYS A 140 9.72 1.54 12.71
CA CYS A 140 10.02 0.48 13.66
C CYS A 140 10.34 1.13 15.03
N GLY A 141 9.32 1.37 15.84
CA GLY A 141 9.50 1.84 17.21
C GLY A 141 10.13 0.74 18.08
N PRO A 142 10.84 1.10 19.18
CA PRO A 142 11.10 0.16 20.26
C PRO A 142 9.78 -0.50 20.70
N PRO A 143 9.77 -1.80 21.03
CA PRO A 143 8.55 -2.49 21.48
C PRO A 143 7.91 -1.82 22.71
N ASP A 144 8.70 -1.04 23.45
CA ASP A 144 8.28 -0.36 24.69
C ASP A 144 7.70 1.05 24.48
N ARG A 145 7.61 1.55 23.24
CA ARG A 145 6.93 2.83 23.01
C ARG A 145 5.41 2.67 23.18
N PRO A 146 4.73 3.61 23.86
CA PRO A 146 3.28 3.58 23.94
C PRO A 146 2.68 3.61 22.53
N ALA A 147 1.64 2.80 22.30
CA ALA A 147 0.96 2.63 21.01
C ALA A 147 0.43 3.93 20.37
N ASN A 148 0.48 5.03 21.11
CA ASN A 148 -0.10 6.32 20.78
C ASN A 148 0.86 7.23 19.99
N VAL A 149 2.11 6.80 19.74
CA VAL A 149 3.10 7.58 18.98
C VAL A 149 3.35 6.92 17.63
N VAL A 150 2.55 7.30 16.64
CA VAL A 150 2.74 6.90 15.23
C VAL A 150 3.79 7.81 14.62
N VAL A 151 4.98 7.26 14.34
CA VAL A 151 6.02 7.96 13.59
C VAL A 151 5.98 7.45 12.16
N THR A 152 5.63 8.31 11.22
CA THR A 152 5.69 7.97 9.79
C THR A 152 7.09 8.24 9.26
N VAL A 153 7.63 7.30 8.48
CA VAL A 153 8.86 7.44 7.71
C VAL A 153 8.48 7.41 6.24
N THR A 154 9.11 8.30 5.47
CA THR A 154 8.94 8.38 4.02
C THR A 154 10.29 8.25 3.33
N GLY A 155 10.23 7.93 2.04
CA GLY A 155 11.42 7.83 1.22
C GLY A 155 11.11 7.65 -0.25
N THR A 156 12.16 7.46 -1.03
CA THR A 156 12.09 7.17 -2.46
C THR A 156 12.54 5.74 -2.75
N TRP A 157 12.09 5.22 -3.88
CA TRP A 157 12.48 3.90 -4.37
C TRP A 157 12.57 3.89 -5.89
N GLU A 158 13.40 2.99 -6.41
CA GLU A 158 13.56 2.70 -7.84
C GLU A 158 13.72 1.20 -8.05
N ALA A 159 13.23 0.66 -9.17
CA ALA A 159 13.35 -0.74 -9.51
C ALA A 159 13.47 -0.98 -11.02
N THR A 160 14.12 -2.08 -11.38
CA THR A 160 14.29 -2.54 -12.76
C THR A 160 13.88 -4.01 -12.88
N ARG A 161 13.13 -4.34 -13.92
CA ARG A 161 12.71 -5.70 -14.21
C ARG A 161 13.93 -6.55 -14.60
N GLN A 162 13.97 -7.77 -14.10
CA GLN A 162 14.94 -8.77 -14.51
C GLN A 162 14.35 -9.56 -15.69
N GLU A 163 15.12 -9.68 -16.77
CA GLU A 163 14.78 -10.50 -17.94
C GLU A 163 14.81 -12.00 -17.66
#